data_AF-A0A5C3EU69-F1
#
_entry.id   AF-A0A5C3EU69-F1
#
_cell.length_a   1.000
_cell.length_b   1.000
_cell.length_c   1.000
_cell.angle_alpha   90.00
_cell.angle_beta   90.00
_cell.angle_gamma   90.00
#
_symmetry.space_group_name_H-M   'P 1'
#
loop_
_entity.id
_entity.type
_entity.pdbx_description
1 polymer ?
#
loop_
_entity_poly.entity_id
_entity_poly.type
_entity_poly.pdbx_seq_one_letter_code
_entity_poly.pdbx_strand_id
1 'polypeptide(L)'
;MSQPLYAVADFCLIPMGTPTTSVGEYITECQRVLESMKDDGIRYEVHGYGTNLEGSFPVVCKAIERCHEAVHKLGALRIATDIRIGTRTDKPPPTFDAAAPGSQGSSAKAEEAAAAGGGGNADDWSRGLTENQRRKESVLRRLHADEAKGSA
;
A
#
# COMPACT_ATOMS: atom_id res chain seq x y z
N MET A 1 -0.08 24.33 -1.51
CA MET A 1 0.84 23.19 -1.74
C MET A 1 0.03 22.05 -2.35
N SER A 2 0.56 21.38 -3.37
CA SER A 2 -0.11 20.20 -3.97
C SER A 2 -0.19 19.08 -2.95
N GLN A 3 -1.32 18.39 -2.88
CA GLN A 3 -1.43 17.16 -2.09
C GLN A 3 -0.42 16.12 -2.63
N PRO A 4 0.26 15.34 -1.77
CA PRO A 4 1.20 14.32 -2.21
C PRO A 4 0.48 13.21 -2.97
N LEU A 5 1.13 12.65 -3.98
CA LEU A 5 0.60 11.52 -4.75
C LEU A 5 0.34 10.32 -3.83
N TYR A 6 -0.76 9.61 -4.05
CA TYR A 6 -0.98 8.31 -3.43
C TYR A 6 -0.20 7.24 -4.19
N ALA A 7 0.58 6.45 -3.47
CA ALA A 7 1.44 5.42 -4.02
C ALA A 7 1.04 4.05 -3.50
N VAL A 8 1.14 3.07 -4.39
CA VAL A 8 1.09 1.65 -4.06
C VAL A 8 2.44 1.07 -4.44
N ALA A 9 3.12 0.43 -3.50
CA ALA A 9 4.37 -0.24 -3.74
C ALA A 9 4.29 -1.70 -3.30
N ASP A 10 5.00 -2.58 -4.00
CA ASP A 10 5.51 -3.82 -3.43
C ASP A 10 7.02 -3.65 -3.27
N PHE A 11 7.54 -3.94 -2.07
CA PHE A 11 8.98 -3.94 -1.82
C PHE A 11 9.44 -5.27 -1.25
N CYS A 12 10.58 -5.75 -1.76
CA CYS A 12 11.28 -6.92 -1.27
C CYS A 12 12.68 -6.50 -0.81
N LEU A 13 12.94 -6.60 0.50
CA LEU A 13 14.21 -6.23 1.11
C LEU A 13 15.06 -7.48 1.35
N ILE A 14 16.28 -7.46 0.79
CA ILE A 14 17.18 -8.62 0.73
C ILE A 14 18.50 -8.26 1.44
N PRO A 15 18.67 -8.62 2.73
CA PRO A 15 19.96 -8.45 3.40
C PRO A 15 20.98 -9.43 2.79
N MET A 16 22.21 -8.96 2.57
CA MET A 16 23.27 -9.74 1.95
C MET A 16 24.46 -9.90 2.88
N GLY A 17 25.10 -11.08 2.81
CA GLY A 17 26.26 -11.40 3.66
C GLY A 17 25.89 -11.67 5.12
N THR A 18 24.66 -12.11 5.38
CA THR A 18 24.21 -12.49 6.72
C THR A 18 24.89 -13.79 7.19
N PRO A 19 25.08 -14.00 8.51
CA PRO A 19 25.73 -15.22 9.03
C PRO A 19 24.99 -16.52 8.74
N THR A 20 23.69 -16.44 8.45
CA THR A 20 22.85 -17.60 8.12
C THR A 20 21.98 -17.30 6.91
N THR A 21 21.39 -18.34 6.32
CA THR A 21 20.44 -18.23 5.19
C THR A 21 19.06 -17.72 5.60
N SER A 22 18.73 -17.73 6.90
CA SER A 22 17.45 -17.24 7.39
C SER A 22 17.44 -15.72 7.44
N VAL A 23 16.42 -15.11 6.83
CA VAL A 23 16.23 -13.65 6.82
C VAL A 23 15.10 -13.19 7.75
N GLY A 24 14.45 -14.11 8.45
CA GLY A 24 13.21 -13.84 9.20
C GLY A 24 13.34 -12.75 10.28
N GLU A 25 14.49 -12.66 10.95
CA GLU A 25 14.76 -11.62 11.96
C GLU A 25 14.78 -10.22 11.35
N TYR A 26 15.46 -10.05 10.21
CA TYR A 26 15.52 -8.78 9.49
C TYR A 26 14.14 -8.36 8.96
N ILE A 27 13.38 -9.30 8.42
CA ILE A 27 12.04 -9.02 7.91
C ILE A 27 11.08 -8.69 9.05
N THR A 28 11.19 -9.38 10.20
CA THR A 28 10.40 -9.06 11.41
C THR A 28 10.65 -7.63 11.86
N GLU A 29 11.91 -7.18 11.82
CA GLU A 29 12.24 -5.81 12.19
C GLU A 29 11.64 -4.78 11.22
N CYS A 30 11.62 -5.09 9.91
CA CYS A 30 10.89 -4.27 8.93
C CYS A 30 9.40 -4.17 9.30
N GLN A 31 8.76 -5.28 9.70
CA GLN A 31 7.34 -5.24 10.09
C GLN A 31 7.10 -4.37 11.34
N ARG A 32 8.02 -4.35 12.31
CA ARG A 32 7.93 -3.46 13.48
C ARG A 32 8.04 -1.99 13.08
N VAL A 33 8.95 -1.66 12.17
CA VAL A 33 9.05 -0.32 11.59
C VAL A 33 7.73 0.09 10.94
N LEU A 34 7.17 -0.77 10.07
CA LEU A 34 5.92 -0.47 9.38
C LEU A 34 4.74 -0.30 10.33
N GLU A 35 4.64 -1.13 11.37
CA GLU A 35 3.65 -0.99 12.44
C GLU A 35 3.76 0.37 13.13
N SER A 36 4.99 0.81 13.46
CA SER A 36 5.23 2.11 14.11
C SER A 36 4.87 3.33 13.25
N MET A 37 4.68 3.13 11.93
CA MET A 37 4.39 4.19 10.98
C MET A 37 2.90 4.24 10.59
N LYS A 38 2.03 3.42 11.18
CA LYS A 38 0.58 3.44 10.87
C LYS A 38 -0.05 4.81 11.06
N ASP A 39 0.37 5.54 12.10
CA ASP A 39 -0.11 6.90 12.39
C ASP A 39 0.38 7.94 11.36
N ASP A 40 1.47 7.65 10.62
CA ASP A 40 1.93 8.45 9.48
C ASP A 40 1.07 8.18 8.21
N GLY A 41 0.07 7.29 8.29
CA GLY A 41 -0.84 6.95 7.20
C GLY A 41 -0.31 5.87 6.24
N ILE A 42 0.66 5.06 6.67
CA ILE A 42 1.07 3.86 5.92
C ILE A 42 0.09 2.71 6.18
N ARG A 43 -0.21 1.95 5.13
CA ARG A 43 -0.82 0.64 5.24
C ARG A 43 0.09 -0.38 4.61
N TYR A 44 0.14 -1.57 5.19
CA TYR A 44 0.99 -2.61 4.68
C TYR A 44 0.39 -4.00 4.84
N GLU A 45 0.82 -4.90 3.97
CA GLU A 45 0.43 -6.31 3.99
C GLU A 45 1.62 -7.15 3.55
N VAL A 46 2.11 -8.01 4.44
CA VAL A 46 3.21 -8.93 4.14
C VAL A 46 2.72 -10.12 3.32
N HIS A 47 3.53 -10.57 2.36
CA HIS A 47 3.30 -11.81 1.62
C HIS A 47 4.63 -12.57 1.44
N GLY A 48 4.59 -13.75 0.82
CA GLY A 48 5.74 -14.66 0.77
C GLY A 48 6.98 -14.15 0.01
N TYR A 49 6.91 -12.99 -0.65
CA TYR A 49 8.01 -12.46 -1.48
C TYR A 49 8.21 -10.95 -1.35
N GLY A 50 7.65 -10.34 -0.31
CA GLY A 50 7.67 -8.89 -0.18
C GLY A 50 6.64 -8.37 0.80
N THR A 51 6.46 -7.06 0.79
CA THR A 51 5.44 -6.38 1.55
C THR A 51 4.83 -5.30 0.68
N ASN A 52 3.51 -5.38 0.54
CA ASN A 52 2.72 -4.34 -0.09
C ASN A 52 2.66 -3.14 0.85
N LEU A 53 2.85 -1.94 0.30
CA LEU A 53 2.74 -0.65 0.98
C LEU A 53 1.74 0.23 0.23
N GLU A 54 0.91 0.95 0.97
CA GLU A 54 0.06 2.00 0.42
C GLU A 54 0.04 3.23 1.32
N GLY A 55 0.06 4.42 0.72
CA GLY A 55 0.04 5.68 1.44
C GLY A 55 0.42 6.85 0.55
N SER A 56 0.81 7.98 1.16
CA SER A 56 1.42 9.06 0.38
C SER A 56 2.80 8.63 -0.12
N PHE A 57 3.19 9.07 -1.31
CA PHE A 57 4.48 8.72 -1.93
C PHE A 57 5.67 8.99 -0.98
N PRO A 58 5.75 10.15 -0.28
CA PRO A 58 6.82 10.39 0.69
C PRO A 58 6.80 9.41 1.88
N VAL A 59 5.62 9.06 2.40
CA VAL A 59 5.48 8.12 3.53
C VAL A 59 5.90 6.71 3.11
N VAL A 60 5.54 6.26 1.90
CA VAL A 60 5.97 4.97 1.34
C VAL A 60 7.49 4.92 1.20
N CYS A 61 8.11 5.96 0.63
CA CYS A 61 9.57 6.01 0.51
C CYS A 61 10.28 6.02 1.88
N LYS A 62 9.78 6.83 2.82
CA LYS A 62 10.28 6.90 4.20
C LYS A 62 10.18 5.54 4.91
N ALA A 63 9.10 4.80 4.67
CA ALA A 63 8.93 3.46 5.25
C ALA A 63 10.01 2.48 4.76
N ILE A 64 10.29 2.48 3.46
CA ILE A 64 11.34 1.65 2.87
C ILE A 64 12.72 2.04 3.43
N GLU A 65 13.02 3.34 3.51
CA GLU A 65 14.26 3.87 4.09
C GLU A 65 14.43 3.41 5.56
N ARG A 66 13.39 3.55 6.38
CA ARG A 66 13.42 3.13 7.80
C ARG A 66 13.63 1.63 7.96
N CYS A 67 13.08 0.81 7.07
CA CYS A 67 13.35 -0.62 7.04
C CYS A 67 14.83 -0.92 6.75
N HIS A 68 15.45 -0.21 5.79
CA HIS A 68 16.89 -0.32 5.54
C HIS A 68 17.72 0.06 6.76
N GLU A 69 17.42 1.20 7.39
CA GLU A 69 18.11 1.64 8.60
C GLU A 69 18.04 0.60 9.72
N ALA A 70 16.86 0.02 9.95
CA ALA A 70 16.65 -0.96 10.99
C ALA A 70 17.42 -2.26 10.71
N VAL A 71 17.42 -2.73 9.46
CA VAL A 71 18.18 -3.92 9.05
C VAL A 71 19.70 -3.68 9.12
N HIS A 72 20.18 -2.49 8.79
CA HIS A 72 21.58 -2.12 9.00
C HIS A 72 21.97 -2.11 10.49
N LYS A 73 21.08 -1.65 11.38
CA LYS A 73 21.32 -1.70 12.84
C LYS A 73 21.43 -3.13 13.38
N LEU A 74 20.84 -4.12 12.71
CA LEU A 74 20.99 -5.54 13.01
C LEU A 74 22.31 -6.15 12.48
N GLY A 75 23.15 -5.35 11.81
CA GLY A 75 24.48 -5.77 11.35
C GLY A 75 24.56 -6.23 9.89
N ALA A 76 23.47 -6.16 9.12
CA ALA A 76 23.55 -6.40 7.68
C ALA A 76 24.36 -5.28 7.01
N LEU A 77 25.51 -5.61 6.42
CA LEU A 77 26.40 -4.61 5.82
C LEU A 77 25.90 -4.10 4.46
N ARG A 78 25.09 -4.90 3.76
CA ARG A 78 24.56 -4.55 2.45
C ARG A 78 23.13 -5.06 2.31
N ILE A 79 22.28 -4.24 1.71
CA ILE A 79 20.88 -4.56 1.41
C ILE A 79 20.68 -4.34 -0.09
N ALA A 80 20.04 -5.29 -0.77
CA ALA A 80 19.45 -5.09 -2.08
C ALA A 80 17.94 -5.03 -1.90
N THR A 81 17.27 -4.16 -2.66
CA THR A 81 15.81 -4.02 -2.54
C THR A 81 15.20 -3.86 -3.92
N ASP A 82 14.21 -4.70 -4.20
CA ASP A 82 13.39 -4.60 -5.39
C ASP A 82 12.10 -3.85 -5.04
N ILE A 83 11.79 -2.81 -5.81
CA ILE A 83 10.62 -1.96 -5.57
C ILE A 83 9.81 -1.85 -6.85
N ARG A 84 8.55 -2.25 -6.80
CA ARG A 84 7.56 -1.94 -7.83
C ARG A 84 6.59 -0.92 -7.26
N ILE A 85 6.75 0.34 -7.63
CA ILE A 85 5.93 1.45 -7.13
C ILE A 85 5.15 2.10 -8.27
N GLY A 86 3.87 2.40 -8.02
CA GLY A 86 2.99 3.02 -9.01
C GLY A 86 2.09 4.08 -8.39
N THR A 87 1.72 5.06 -9.21
CA THR A 87 0.73 6.08 -8.91
C THR A 87 -0.28 6.14 -10.05
N ARG A 88 -1.47 6.69 -9.79
CA ARG A 88 -2.51 6.88 -10.80
C ARG A 88 -3.33 8.13 -10.47
N THR A 89 -3.94 8.73 -11.47
CA THR A 89 -4.77 9.95 -11.31
C THR A 89 -6.19 9.77 -11.85
N ASP A 90 -6.50 8.64 -12.49
CA ASP A 90 -7.82 8.35 -13.06
C ASP A 90 -8.85 7.94 -12.00
N LYS A 91 -8.41 7.60 -10.78
CA LYS A 91 -9.27 7.26 -9.64
C LYS A 91 -8.79 7.96 -8.38
N PRO A 92 -9.70 8.36 -7.49
CA PRO A 92 -9.31 8.87 -6.18
C PRO A 92 -8.62 7.76 -5.37
N PRO A 93 -7.73 8.14 -4.42
CA PRO A 93 -7.23 7.21 -3.42
C PRO A 93 -8.39 6.50 -2.69
N PRO A 94 -8.18 5.27 -2.20
CA PRO A 94 -9.21 4.61 -1.40
C PRO A 94 -9.59 5.46 -0.17
N THR A 95 -10.88 5.62 0.11
CA THR A 95 -11.38 6.33 1.30
C THR A 95 -11.20 5.46 2.54
N PHE A 96 -10.68 6.03 3.63
CA PHE A 96 -10.53 5.34 4.91
C PHE A 96 -11.48 5.87 5.95
N ASP A 97 -12.22 4.97 6.60
CA ASP A 97 -12.87 5.23 7.89
C ASP A 97 -11.80 5.10 8.99
N ALA A 98 -10.94 6.11 9.13
CA ALA A 98 -10.23 6.43 10.38
C ALA A 98 -9.64 7.84 10.26
N ALA A 99 -10.09 8.73 11.14
CA ALA A 99 -9.66 10.10 11.27
C ALA A 99 -8.13 10.21 11.35
N ALA A 100 -7.53 10.97 10.42
CA ALA A 100 -6.17 11.47 10.60
C ALA A 100 -6.19 12.55 11.70
N PRO A 101 -5.44 12.41 12.81
CA PRO A 101 -5.26 13.51 13.73
C PRO A 101 -4.26 14.48 13.10
N GLY A 102 -4.75 15.60 12.55
CA GLY A 102 -3.90 16.74 12.18
C GLY A 102 -4.19 17.48 10.88
N SER A 103 -5.16 17.09 10.05
CA SER A 103 -5.59 17.94 8.94
C SER A 103 -6.61 18.98 9.43
N GLN A 104 -6.10 20.09 9.99
CA GLN A 104 -6.91 21.30 10.12
C GLN A 104 -7.40 21.72 8.72
N GLY A 105 -8.72 21.68 8.54
CA GLY A 105 -9.46 22.50 7.58
C GLY A 105 -9.27 22.19 6.09
N SER A 106 -10.16 21.36 5.53
CA SER A 106 -11.18 21.88 4.62
C SER A 106 -12.22 20.79 4.36
N SER A 107 -13.30 20.83 5.11
CA SER A 107 -14.54 20.09 4.88
C SER A 107 -15.30 20.57 3.62
N ALA A 108 -14.59 21.02 2.58
CA ALA A 108 -15.18 21.65 1.39
C ALA A 108 -14.77 20.98 0.06
N LYS A 109 -13.78 20.06 0.05
CA LYS A 109 -13.38 19.35 -1.19
C LYS A 109 -13.77 17.88 -1.25
N ALA A 110 -14.30 17.31 -0.16
CA ALA A 110 -14.89 15.97 -0.19
C ALA A 110 -16.23 15.94 -0.96
N GLU A 111 -16.94 17.07 -1.03
CA GLU A 111 -18.21 17.19 -1.76
C GLU A 111 -18.02 17.43 -3.28
N GLU A 112 -16.94 18.09 -3.70
CA GLU A 112 -16.75 18.46 -5.11
C GLU A 112 -16.22 17.30 -5.99
N ALA A 113 -15.52 16.32 -5.39
CA ALA A 113 -15.13 15.09 -6.09
C ALA A 113 -16.31 14.13 -6.34
N ALA A 114 -17.44 14.30 -5.62
CA ALA A 114 -18.65 13.52 -5.84
C ALA A 114 -19.49 14.02 -7.03
N ALA A 115 -19.20 15.21 -7.57
CA ALA A 115 -20.02 15.86 -8.60
C ALA A 115 -19.55 15.62 -10.04
N ALA A 116 -18.39 15.00 -10.27
CA ALA A 116 -17.87 14.70 -11.60
C ALA A 116 -18.01 13.21 -11.96
N GLY A 117 -19.26 12.76 -12.11
CA GLY A 117 -19.62 11.65 -12.99
C GLY A 117 -19.65 10.24 -12.39
N GLY A 118 -20.86 9.80 -12.05
CA GLY A 118 -21.28 8.41 -12.28
C GLY A 118 -21.90 7.68 -11.10
N GLY A 119 -23.22 7.87 -10.90
CA GLY A 119 -24.16 6.92 -10.29
C GLY A 119 -23.70 6.18 -9.03
N GLY A 120 -24.19 6.61 -7.87
CA GLY A 120 -24.15 5.80 -6.66
C GLY A 120 -24.89 4.48 -6.88
N ASN A 121 -24.15 3.43 -7.23
CA ASN A 121 -24.66 2.07 -7.36
C ASN A 121 -24.62 1.41 -5.97
N ALA A 122 -25.67 0.68 -5.62
CA ALA A 122 -25.72 -0.14 -4.40
C ALA A 122 -24.61 -1.23 -4.37
N ASP A 123 -23.94 -1.46 -5.50
CA ASP A 123 -22.85 -2.42 -5.69
C ASP A 123 -21.43 -1.80 -5.71
N ASP A 124 -21.14 -0.76 -4.91
CA ASP A 124 -19.74 -0.31 -4.73
C ASP A 124 -18.92 -1.34 -3.94
N TRP A 125 -18.56 -2.44 -4.63
CA TRP A 125 -17.77 -3.55 -4.10
C TRP A 125 -16.36 -3.12 -3.67
N SER A 126 -15.91 -1.92 -4.06
CA SER A 126 -14.56 -1.43 -3.80
C SER A 126 -14.43 -0.72 -2.46
N ARG A 127 -15.55 -0.43 -1.79
CA ARG A 127 -15.59 0.31 -0.54
C ARG A 127 -14.86 -0.45 0.57
N GLY A 128 -14.01 0.27 1.32
CA GLY A 128 -13.21 -0.29 2.43
C GLY A 128 -11.99 -1.10 2.02
N LEU A 129 -11.82 -1.41 0.73
CA LEU A 129 -10.68 -2.17 0.22
C LEU A 129 -9.45 -1.28 -0.04
N THR A 130 -8.26 -1.82 0.22
CA THR A 130 -6.98 -1.26 -0.25
C THR A 130 -6.93 -1.27 -1.79
N GLU A 131 -6.05 -0.49 -2.41
CA GLU A 131 -5.92 -0.51 -3.88
C GLU A 131 -5.41 -1.88 -4.38
N ASN A 132 -4.54 -2.55 -3.61
CA ASN A 132 -4.12 -3.92 -3.90
C ASN A 132 -5.27 -4.93 -3.80
N GLN A 133 -6.12 -4.81 -2.78
CA GLN A 133 -7.33 -5.65 -2.67
C GLN A 133 -8.31 -5.37 -3.81
N ARG A 134 -8.52 -4.10 -4.18
CA ARG A 134 -9.34 -3.73 -5.34
C ARG A 134 -8.83 -4.39 -6.62
N ARG A 135 -7.52 -4.36 -6.86
CA ARG A 135 -6.91 -5.00 -8.03
C ARG A 135 -7.14 -6.51 -8.02
N LYS A 136 -6.91 -7.17 -6.88
CA LYS A 136 -7.11 -8.61 -6.72
C LYS A 136 -8.56 -9.02 -6.98
N GLU A 137 -9.52 -8.38 -6.32
CA GLU A 137 -10.95 -8.62 -6.49
C GLU A 137 -11.41 -8.33 -7.93
N SER A 138 -10.88 -7.28 -8.55
CA SER A 138 -11.20 -6.97 -9.95
C SER A 138 -10.78 -8.09 -10.91
N VAL A 139 -9.65 -8.76 -10.65
CA VAL A 139 -9.22 -9.93 -11.44
C VAL A 139 -10.16 -11.12 -11.19
N LEU A 140 -10.43 -11.45 -9.93
CA LEU A 140 -11.30 -12.58 -9.56
C LEU A 140 -12.70 -12.46 -10.16
N ARG A 141 -13.29 -11.26 -10.13
CA ARG A 141 -14.61 -10.99 -10.72
C ARG A 141 -14.63 -11.22 -12.23
N ARG A 142 -13.54 -10.91 -12.95
CA ARG A 142 -13.43 -11.18 -14.39
C ARG A 142 -13.34 -12.68 -14.67
N LEU A 143 -12.52 -13.40 -13.90
CA LEU A 143 -12.40 -14.85 -14.01
C LEU A 143 -13.76 -15.55 -13.84
N HIS A 144 -14.51 -15.22 -12.78
CA HIS A 144 -15.83 -15.81 -12.56
C HIS A 144 -16.84 -15.46 -13.67
N ALA A 145 -16.77 -14.25 -14.23
CA ALA A 145 -17.64 -13.83 -15.32
C ALA A 145 -17.33 -14.58 -16.63
N ASP A 146 -16.08 -14.97 -16.85
CA ASP A 146 -15.66 -15.75 -18.01
C ASP A 146 -16.03 -17.23 -17.85
N GLU A 147 -15.90 -17.81 -16.65
CA GLU A 147 -16.37 -19.18 -16.34
C GLU A 147 -17.89 -19.32 -16.54
N ALA A 148 -18.68 -18.32 -16.14
CA ALA A 148 -20.13 -18.33 -16.31
C ALA A 148 -20.56 -18.29 -17.80
N LYS A 149 -19.74 -17.74 -18.69
CA LYS A 149 -20.00 -17.71 -20.14
C LYS A 149 -19.56 -18.97 -20.87
N GLY A 150 -18.58 -19.69 -20.35
CA GLY A 150 -18.07 -20.94 -20.94
C GLY A 150 -18.91 -22.19 -20.62
N SER A 151 -19.89 -22.07 -19.72
CA SER A 151 -20.79 -23.16 -19.30
C SER A 151 -22.18 -23.09 -19.97
N ALA A 152 -22.33 -22.26 -21.00
CA ALA A 152 -23.53 -22.10 -21.83
C ALA A 152 -23.23 -22.50 -23.28
#